data_AF-A0A1Z5IQ43-F1
#
_entry.id   AF-A0A1Z5IQ43-F1
#
_cell.length_a   1.000
_cell.length_b   1.000
_cell.length_c   1.000
_cell.angle_alpha   90.00
_cell.angle_beta   90.00
_cell.angle_gamma   90.00
#
_symmetry.space_group_name_H-M   'P 1'
#
loop_
_entity.id
_entity.type
_entity.pdbx_description
1 polymer ?
#
loop_
_entity_poly.entity_id
_entity_poly.type
_entity_poly.pdbx_seq_one_letter_code
_entity_poly.pdbx_strand_id
1 'polypeptide(L)'
;MKYRAALLSAGTVVMTIIVVTLASIVGHLISMTVPIMSKMGVQIITEVLALVCWWGLNHWYPKANVSWWHHGVRHQWALILPVLLVLIGDSTLKPTFHLTLEHVVSAVLVGFSVGLFEEYVFRGVLVSGLRQRYRVGPLMTAFLSGLMFSLVHLVNATGNGSVTMTLVQMLEAIGLGFFFAAIYLVTGSLWLPIVAHGVIDAFDALAFGTLSNTAGMSIWTSLVYTVVFGAIGCWLIKSQQFTVKISTGNTAELHFQRQPRESRPAIEAQAIPVGKTIIAGLIPLAELGLGALVTAVFTDKWLRIILVDVIFFAGFCMALYLYHDLLADHWRRFKPHLGAGTLVAVGGVLAAYVVLIAVRQVLQTVGVASAGGFPVMSIQSAGMALVASLTTLMAPFTEEIIFRHALFYQWRGRGTLTWIMLMISSVAFGLVHWNNFHGQLAQMVPYMCVGVLFGLIYYFSRNIWQTIYTHFLFDIIQVIAVIAMFILAIVQ
;
A
#
# COMPACT_ATOMS: atom_id res chain seq x y z
N MET A 1 8.15 2.29 22.41
CA MET A 1 7.81 0.93 21.92
C MET A 1 6.44 0.91 21.26
N LYS A 2 5.37 1.38 21.94
CA LYS A 2 3.99 1.42 21.45
C LYS A 2 3.82 2.04 20.05
N TYR A 3 4.42 3.21 19.78
CA TYR A 3 4.32 3.86 18.45
C TYR A 3 4.87 3.00 17.30
N ARG A 4 6.00 2.29 17.50
CA ARG A 4 6.59 1.45 16.43
C ARG A 4 5.80 0.17 16.18
N ALA A 5 5.13 -0.35 17.21
CA ALA A 5 4.21 -1.48 17.07
C ALA A 5 2.95 -1.08 16.28
N ALA A 6 2.41 0.11 16.56
CA ALA A 6 1.31 0.68 15.78
C ALA A 6 1.73 0.93 14.32
N LEU A 7 2.94 1.46 14.11
CA LEU A 7 3.50 1.66 12.78
C LEU A 7 3.60 0.33 12.02
N LEU A 8 4.18 -0.73 12.63
CA LEU A 8 4.21 -2.06 12.00
C LEU A 8 2.80 -2.55 11.64
N SER A 9 1.84 -2.40 12.55
CA SER A 9 0.47 -2.89 12.36
C SER A 9 -0.21 -2.18 11.17
N ALA A 10 -0.27 -0.85 11.21
CA ALA A 10 -0.84 -0.05 10.12
C ALA A 10 -0.09 -0.27 8.82
N GLY A 11 1.24 -0.37 8.91
CA GLY A 11 2.07 -0.63 7.75
C GLY A 11 1.88 -1.99 7.11
N THR A 12 1.53 -3.00 7.91
CA THR A 12 1.19 -4.33 7.39
C THR A 12 -0.07 -4.24 6.55
N VAL A 13 -1.15 -3.64 7.06
CA VAL A 13 -2.41 -3.46 6.31
C VAL A 13 -2.15 -2.75 4.97
N VAL A 14 -1.45 -1.63 5.04
CA VAL A 14 -1.21 -0.77 3.88
C VAL A 14 -0.35 -1.49 2.82
N MET A 15 0.72 -2.16 3.24
CA MET A 15 1.56 -2.94 2.33
C MET A 15 0.79 -4.13 1.74
N THR A 16 -0.07 -4.79 2.51
CA THR A 16 -0.93 -5.88 2.01
C THR A 16 -1.86 -5.40 0.92
N ILE A 17 -2.55 -4.27 1.13
CA ILE A 17 -3.45 -3.70 0.12
C ILE A 17 -2.67 -3.39 -1.16
N ILE A 18 -1.51 -2.75 -1.06
CA ILE A 18 -0.66 -2.46 -2.23
C ILE A 18 -0.25 -3.76 -2.93
N VAL A 19 0.32 -4.71 -2.19
CA VAL A 19 0.87 -5.95 -2.76
C VAL A 19 -0.23 -6.76 -3.44
N VAL A 20 -1.40 -6.92 -2.80
CA VAL A 20 -2.54 -7.64 -3.38
C VAL A 20 -3.08 -6.92 -4.60
N THR A 21 -3.18 -5.59 -4.57
CA THR A 21 -3.63 -4.80 -5.73
C THR A 21 -2.69 -4.98 -6.92
N LEU A 22 -1.38 -4.87 -6.70
CA LEU A 22 -0.38 -5.07 -7.76
C LEU A 22 -0.39 -6.51 -8.28
N ALA A 23 -0.47 -7.49 -7.38
CA ALA A 23 -0.55 -8.90 -7.73
C ALA A 23 -1.85 -9.25 -8.47
N SER A 24 -2.96 -8.58 -8.16
CA SER A 24 -4.24 -8.71 -8.87
C SER A 24 -4.16 -8.15 -10.28
N ILE A 25 -3.54 -6.97 -10.45
CA ILE A 25 -3.27 -6.41 -11.77
C ILE A 25 -2.44 -7.41 -12.59
N VAL A 26 -1.31 -7.89 -12.05
CA VAL A 26 -0.47 -8.88 -12.76
C VAL A 26 -1.22 -10.17 -13.07
N GLY A 27 -2.00 -10.70 -12.14
CA GLY A 27 -2.83 -11.89 -12.34
C GLY A 27 -3.83 -11.72 -13.49
N HIS A 28 -4.53 -10.60 -13.53
CA HIS A 28 -5.46 -10.29 -14.62
C HIS A 28 -4.76 -10.17 -15.97
N LEU A 29 -3.58 -9.55 -16.01
CA LEU A 29 -2.77 -9.43 -17.23
C LEU A 29 -2.33 -10.80 -17.74
N ILE A 30 -1.91 -11.70 -16.85
CA ILE A 30 -1.60 -13.08 -17.22
C ILE A 30 -2.84 -13.78 -17.78
N SER A 31 -4.00 -13.62 -17.15
CA SER A 31 -5.25 -14.27 -17.59
C SER A 31 -5.69 -13.85 -19.00
N MET A 32 -5.38 -12.62 -19.41
CA MET A 32 -5.65 -12.16 -20.77
C MET A 32 -4.84 -12.97 -21.80
N THR A 33 -3.61 -13.35 -21.47
CA THR A 33 -2.75 -14.17 -22.35
C THR A 33 -3.06 -15.68 -22.31
N VAL A 34 -3.87 -16.13 -21.35
CA VAL A 34 -4.23 -17.55 -21.15
C VAL A 34 -5.77 -17.67 -21.11
N PRO A 35 -6.44 -17.81 -22.26
CA PRO A 35 -7.91 -17.72 -22.36
C PRO A 35 -8.70 -18.76 -21.55
N ILE A 36 -8.06 -19.84 -21.12
CA ILE A 36 -8.67 -20.93 -20.35
C ILE A 36 -8.61 -20.65 -18.83
N MET A 37 -7.93 -19.58 -18.40
CA MET A 37 -7.75 -19.28 -16.99
C MET A 37 -9.07 -18.84 -16.33
N SER A 38 -9.52 -19.62 -15.34
CA SER A 38 -10.71 -19.28 -14.55
C SER A 38 -10.44 -18.10 -13.60
N LYS A 39 -11.50 -17.44 -13.12
CA LYS A 39 -11.38 -16.39 -12.08
C LYS A 39 -10.65 -16.87 -10.83
N MET A 40 -10.90 -18.11 -10.41
CA MET A 40 -10.18 -18.74 -9.29
C MET A 40 -8.70 -18.95 -9.61
N GLY A 41 -8.37 -19.30 -10.86
CA GLY A 41 -6.99 -19.38 -11.33
C GLY A 41 -6.26 -18.04 -11.23
N VAL A 42 -6.92 -16.94 -11.60
CA VAL A 42 -6.38 -15.58 -11.41
C VAL A 42 -6.11 -15.29 -9.94
N GLN A 43 -7.08 -15.60 -9.07
CA GLN A 43 -6.93 -15.41 -7.63
C GLN A 43 -5.72 -16.17 -7.08
N ILE A 44 -5.55 -17.44 -7.44
CA ILE A 44 -4.40 -18.25 -7.01
C ILE A 44 -3.08 -17.58 -7.40
N ILE A 45 -2.96 -17.09 -8.63
CA ILE A 45 -1.77 -16.38 -9.10
C ILE A 45 -1.53 -15.11 -8.27
N THR A 46 -2.60 -14.35 -8.02
CA THR A 46 -2.55 -13.16 -7.17
C THR A 46 -2.05 -13.47 -5.77
N GLU A 47 -2.57 -14.50 -5.11
CA GLU A 47 -2.14 -14.90 -3.77
C GLU A 47 -0.69 -15.38 -3.73
N VAL A 48 -0.26 -16.16 -4.73
CA VAL A 48 1.12 -16.65 -4.83
C VAL A 48 2.10 -15.49 -5.04
N LEU A 49 1.78 -14.55 -5.95
CA LEU A 49 2.60 -13.36 -6.17
C LEU A 49 2.65 -12.49 -4.92
N ALA A 50 1.51 -12.30 -4.26
CA ALA A 50 1.42 -11.52 -3.03
C ALA A 50 2.25 -12.14 -1.89
N LEU A 51 2.21 -13.47 -1.75
CA LEU A 51 3.02 -14.23 -0.81
C LEU A 51 4.52 -14.08 -1.10
N VAL A 52 4.95 -14.22 -2.35
CA VAL A 52 6.36 -14.05 -2.73
C VAL A 52 6.84 -12.64 -2.42
N CYS A 53 6.05 -11.62 -2.73
CA CYS A 53 6.33 -10.23 -2.39
C CYS A 53 6.48 -10.04 -0.87
N TRP A 54 5.52 -10.54 -0.08
CA TRP A 54 5.57 -10.43 1.38
C TRP A 54 6.70 -11.24 2.02
N TRP A 55 7.04 -12.39 1.44
CA TRP A 55 8.18 -13.19 1.85
C TRP A 55 9.49 -12.43 1.63
N GLY A 56 9.67 -11.82 0.45
CA GLY A 56 10.79 -10.94 0.14
C GLY A 56 10.85 -9.70 1.04
N LEU A 57 9.71 -9.02 1.24
CA LEU A 57 9.59 -7.87 2.14
C LEU A 57 10.04 -8.23 3.56
N ASN A 58 9.57 -9.36 4.10
CA ASN A 58 9.92 -9.78 5.45
C ASN A 58 11.45 -9.96 5.63
N HIS A 59 12.18 -10.36 4.58
CA HIS A 59 13.64 -10.47 4.63
C HIS A 59 14.35 -9.12 4.88
N TRP A 60 13.76 -8.01 4.41
CA TRP A 60 14.28 -6.66 4.65
C TRP A 60 13.65 -5.98 5.86
N TYR A 61 12.32 -5.99 5.95
CA TYR A 61 11.51 -5.42 7.02
C TYR A 61 10.13 -6.10 7.06
N PRO A 62 9.67 -6.64 8.20
CA PRO A 62 10.15 -6.37 9.56
C PRO A 62 11.23 -7.33 10.11
N LYS A 63 11.62 -8.38 9.35
CA LYS A 63 12.50 -9.48 9.80
C LYS A 63 11.89 -10.30 10.94
N ALA A 64 10.60 -10.56 10.83
CA ALA A 64 9.89 -11.43 11.77
C ALA A 64 10.33 -12.88 11.57
N ASN A 65 10.66 -13.58 12.67
CA ASN A 65 10.98 -15.00 12.62
C ASN A 65 9.67 -15.80 12.64
N VAL A 66 9.29 -16.33 11.48
CA VAL A 66 8.04 -17.06 11.26
C VAL A 66 8.22 -18.52 11.67
N SER A 67 7.43 -18.98 12.63
CA SER A 67 7.47 -20.36 13.10
C SER A 67 6.49 -21.22 12.31
N TRP A 68 6.99 -21.97 11.33
CA TRP A 68 6.14 -22.82 10.49
C TRP A 68 5.58 -24.02 11.25
N TRP A 69 6.44 -24.71 12.00
CA TRP A 69 6.11 -25.94 12.71
C TRP A 69 6.78 -26.01 14.07
N HIS A 70 6.09 -26.59 15.05
CA HIS A 70 6.66 -26.92 16.35
C HIS A 70 6.43 -28.40 16.65
N HIS A 71 7.50 -29.20 16.66
CA HIS A 71 7.42 -30.63 16.97
C HIS A 71 7.14 -30.82 18.47
N GLY A 72 6.07 -31.53 18.83
CA GLY A 72 5.88 -31.95 20.22
C GLY A 72 4.48 -32.36 20.68
N VAL A 73 3.39 -32.04 19.97
CA VAL A 73 2.04 -32.35 20.47
C VAL A 73 1.10 -32.75 19.33
N ARG A 74 0.83 -34.06 19.18
CA ARG A 74 -0.06 -34.63 18.14
C ARG A 74 -1.51 -34.11 18.22
N HIS A 75 -1.94 -33.63 19.40
CA HIS A 75 -3.30 -33.15 19.65
C HIS A 75 -3.54 -31.66 19.29
N GLN A 76 -2.55 -30.94 18.74
CA GLN A 76 -2.71 -29.53 18.38
C GLN A 76 -3.77 -29.28 17.29
N TRP A 77 -4.01 -30.26 16.41
CA TRP A 77 -5.07 -30.17 15.40
C TRP A 77 -6.48 -30.11 16.00
N ALA A 78 -6.68 -30.54 17.24
CA ALA A 78 -7.97 -30.35 17.90
C ALA A 78 -8.29 -28.87 18.14
N LEU A 79 -7.28 -27.99 18.17
CA LEU A 79 -7.46 -26.55 18.38
C LEU A 79 -8.13 -25.86 17.19
N ILE A 80 -8.14 -26.46 16.00
CA ILE A 80 -8.82 -25.90 14.82
C ILE A 80 -10.26 -26.42 14.67
N LEU A 81 -10.70 -27.40 15.48
CA LEU A 81 -12.08 -27.91 15.44
C LEU A 81 -13.18 -26.84 15.61
N PRO A 82 -12.98 -25.74 16.37
CA PRO A 82 -13.98 -24.67 16.41
C PRO A 82 -14.34 -24.08 15.04
N VAL A 83 -13.49 -24.23 14.00
CA VAL A 83 -13.81 -23.85 12.62
C VAL A 83 -15.06 -24.56 12.07
N LEU A 84 -15.40 -25.74 12.59
CA LEU A 84 -16.63 -26.44 12.21
C LEU A 84 -17.89 -25.61 12.51
N LEU A 85 -17.83 -24.68 13.48
CA LEU A 85 -18.92 -23.75 13.74
C LEU A 85 -19.19 -22.80 12.58
N VAL A 86 -18.13 -22.37 11.86
CA VAL A 86 -18.27 -21.57 10.64
C VAL A 86 -18.91 -22.40 9.54
N LEU A 87 -18.38 -23.61 9.27
CA LEU A 87 -18.93 -24.47 8.23
C LEU A 87 -20.41 -24.81 8.46
N ILE A 88 -20.78 -25.10 9.72
CA ILE A 88 -22.16 -25.35 10.10
C ILE A 88 -23.00 -24.09 9.94
N GLY A 89 -22.55 -22.94 10.45
CA GLY A 89 -23.31 -21.69 10.35
C GLY A 89 -23.49 -21.25 8.90
N ASP A 90 -22.47 -21.38 8.07
CA ASP A 90 -22.50 -21.01 6.65
C ASP A 90 -23.38 -21.97 5.85
N SER A 91 -23.47 -23.24 6.25
CA SER A 91 -24.45 -24.17 5.69
C SER A 91 -25.91 -23.74 5.91
N THR A 92 -26.19 -22.85 6.88
CA THR A 92 -27.53 -22.30 7.12
C THR A 92 -27.87 -21.10 6.23
N LEU A 93 -26.89 -20.55 5.49
CA LEU A 93 -27.05 -19.36 4.64
C LEU A 93 -27.62 -19.68 3.24
N LYS A 94 -28.33 -20.81 3.11
CA LYS A 94 -28.89 -21.33 1.85
C LYS A 94 -27.82 -21.48 0.74
N PRO A 95 -26.74 -22.24 0.99
CA PRO A 95 -25.69 -22.44 0.01
C PRO A 95 -26.17 -23.21 -1.22
N THR A 96 -25.49 -23.01 -2.35
CA THR A 96 -25.67 -23.78 -3.57
C THR A 96 -24.36 -24.47 -3.92
N PHE A 97 -24.25 -25.74 -3.55
CA PHE A 97 -23.00 -26.47 -3.70
C PHE A 97 -22.72 -26.90 -5.14
N HIS A 98 -21.52 -26.59 -5.63
CA HIS A 98 -21.00 -27.04 -6.92
C HIS A 98 -19.87 -28.05 -6.72
N LEU A 99 -20.22 -29.34 -6.62
CA LEU A 99 -19.29 -30.41 -6.22
C LEU A 99 -18.65 -31.18 -7.38
N THR A 100 -18.47 -30.57 -8.55
CA THR A 100 -17.70 -31.25 -9.62
C THR A 100 -16.22 -31.32 -9.23
N LEU A 101 -15.50 -32.32 -9.73
CA LEU A 101 -14.07 -32.50 -9.41
C LEU A 101 -13.25 -31.22 -9.66
N GLU A 102 -13.53 -30.53 -10.77
CA GLU A 102 -12.90 -29.25 -11.10
C GLU A 102 -13.13 -28.19 -10.02
N HIS A 103 -14.38 -28.00 -9.59
CA HIS A 103 -14.73 -27.00 -8.57
C HIS A 103 -14.16 -27.35 -7.19
N VAL A 104 -14.12 -28.64 -6.83
CA VAL A 104 -13.51 -29.09 -5.57
C VAL A 104 -12.01 -28.84 -5.59
N VAL A 105 -11.32 -29.21 -6.67
CA VAL A 105 -9.89 -28.98 -6.80
C VAL A 105 -9.58 -27.48 -6.81
N SER A 106 -10.32 -26.68 -7.57
CA SER A 106 -10.11 -25.23 -7.62
C SER A 106 -10.37 -24.57 -6.28
N ALA A 107 -11.46 -24.92 -5.59
CA ALA A 107 -11.82 -24.39 -4.28
C ALA A 107 -10.76 -24.70 -3.21
N VAL A 108 -10.25 -25.93 -3.18
CA VAL A 108 -9.16 -26.31 -2.27
C VAL A 108 -7.89 -25.52 -2.60
N LEU A 109 -7.49 -25.44 -3.87
CA LEU A 109 -6.28 -24.72 -4.25
C LEU A 109 -6.37 -23.24 -3.92
N VAL A 110 -7.50 -22.59 -4.23
CA VAL A 110 -7.68 -21.16 -3.94
C VAL A 110 -7.75 -20.92 -2.43
N GLY A 111 -8.55 -21.68 -1.69
CA GLY A 111 -8.69 -21.49 -0.24
C GLY A 111 -7.35 -21.69 0.49
N PHE A 112 -6.59 -22.72 0.14
CA PHE A 112 -5.25 -22.90 0.71
C PHE A 112 -4.26 -21.82 0.28
N SER A 113 -4.34 -21.29 -0.95
CA SER A 113 -3.47 -20.20 -1.38
C SER A 113 -3.73 -18.90 -0.61
N VAL A 114 -4.99 -18.56 -0.37
CA VAL A 114 -5.42 -17.41 0.44
C VAL A 114 -5.00 -17.62 1.90
N GLY A 115 -5.36 -18.78 2.48
CA GLY A 115 -4.97 -19.13 3.85
C GLY A 115 -3.45 -19.11 4.06
N LEU A 116 -2.66 -19.57 3.08
CA LEU A 116 -1.20 -19.49 3.14
C LEU A 116 -0.70 -18.03 3.12
N PHE A 117 -1.21 -17.21 2.20
CA PHE A 117 -0.82 -15.82 2.06
C PHE A 117 -1.19 -15.00 3.30
N GLU A 118 -2.47 -14.97 3.65
CA GLU A 118 -2.99 -14.08 4.67
C GLU A 118 -2.46 -14.47 6.06
N GLU A 119 -2.40 -15.76 6.38
CA GLU A 119 -1.84 -16.20 7.65
C GLU A 119 -0.33 -15.95 7.72
N TYR A 120 0.41 -16.09 6.61
CA TYR A 120 1.82 -15.69 6.59
C TYR A 120 2.01 -14.22 6.96
N VAL A 121 1.19 -13.32 6.40
CA VAL A 121 1.29 -11.89 6.69
C VAL A 121 0.85 -11.56 8.12
N PHE A 122 -0.36 -11.95 8.51
CA PHE A 122 -0.95 -11.48 9.76
C PHE A 122 -0.47 -12.27 10.99
N ARG A 123 -0.22 -13.58 10.85
CA ARG A 123 0.25 -14.42 11.97
C ARG A 123 1.76 -14.61 11.87
N GLY A 124 2.25 -15.05 10.72
CA GLY A 124 3.67 -15.24 10.50
C GLY A 124 4.47 -13.96 10.76
N VAL A 125 4.17 -12.88 10.04
CA VAL A 125 4.94 -11.63 10.08
C VAL A 125 4.48 -10.70 11.21
N LEU A 126 3.21 -10.33 11.25
CA LEU A 126 2.71 -9.32 12.20
C LEU A 126 2.70 -9.82 13.65
N VAL A 127 2.11 -10.98 13.96
CA VAL A 127 2.12 -11.52 15.34
C VAL A 127 3.55 -11.76 15.83
N SER A 128 4.40 -12.41 15.03
CA SER A 128 5.80 -12.65 15.41
C SER A 128 6.56 -11.33 15.60
N GLY A 129 6.38 -10.35 14.70
CA GLY A 129 6.99 -9.03 14.83
C GLY A 129 6.55 -8.27 16.09
N LEU A 130 5.25 -8.28 16.40
CA LEU A 130 4.71 -7.64 17.61
C LEU A 130 5.25 -8.30 18.90
N ARG A 131 5.38 -9.62 18.93
CA ARG A 131 5.89 -10.37 20.10
C ARG A 131 7.40 -10.27 20.25
N GLN A 132 8.15 -10.65 19.21
CA GLN A 132 9.61 -10.82 19.26
C GLN A 132 10.32 -9.46 19.29
N ARG A 133 9.89 -8.51 18.46
CA ARG A 133 10.57 -7.21 18.31
C ARG A 133 10.01 -6.14 19.23
N TYR A 134 8.68 -6.07 19.35
CA TYR A 134 8.02 -4.99 20.09
C TYR A 134 7.46 -5.41 21.45
N ARG A 135 7.65 -6.68 21.85
CA ARG A 135 7.29 -7.22 23.17
C ARG A 135 5.86 -6.88 23.60
N VAL A 136 4.93 -6.82 22.64
CA VAL A 136 3.50 -6.58 22.91
C VAL A 136 2.93 -7.82 23.60
N GLY A 137 2.07 -7.65 24.60
CA GLY A 137 1.44 -8.76 25.33
C GLY A 137 0.58 -9.64 24.42
N PRO A 138 0.43 -10.95 24.71
CA PRO A 138 -0.18 -11.91 23.77
C PRO A 138 -1.63 -11.54 23.41
N LEU A 139 -2.42 -11.11 24.38
CA LEU A 139 -3.82 -10.69 24.16
C LEU A 139 -3.91 -9.48 23.22
N MET A 140 -3.09 -8.45 23.46
CA MET A 140 -3.04 -7.26 22.62
C MET A 140 -2.47 -7.58 21.23
N THR A 141 -1.53 -8.50 21.12
CA THR A 141 -1.03 -8.98 19.83
C THR A 141 -2.13 -9.67 19.02
N ALA A 142 -2.90 -10.58 19.64
CA ALA A 142 -4.01 -11.26 18.97
C ALA A 142 -5.09 -10.25 18.53
N PHE A 143 -5.40 -9.26 19.38
CA PHE A 143 -6.33 -8.18 19.04
C PHE A 143 -5.84 -7.34 17.85
N LEU A 144 -4.59 -6.88 17.88
CA LEU A 144 -4.03 -6.11 16.76
C LEU A 144 -3.98 -6.95 15.48
N SER A 145 -3.64 -8.24 15.56
CA SER A 145 -3.65 -9.12 14.39
C SER A 145 -5.04 -9.22 13.78
N GLY A 146 -6.08 -9.50 14.59
CA GLY A 146 -7.45 -9.60 14.10
C GLY A 146 -7.99 -8.29 13.54
N LEU A 147 -7.71 -7.16 14.21
CA LEU A 147 -8.11 -5.84 13.73
C LEU A 147 -7.42 -5.46 12.41
N MET A 148 -6.11 -5.72 12.27
CA MET A 148 -5.41 -5.41 11.01
C MET A 148 -5.88 -6.34 9.89
N PHE A 149 -6.15 -7.61 10.20
CA PHE A 149 -6.73 -8.57 9.26
C PHE A 149 -8.12 -8.13 8.76
N SER A 150 -8.99 -7.63 9.65
CA SER A 150 -10.29 -7.09 9.21
C SER A 150 -10.14 -5.85 8.33
N LEU A 151 -9.15 -4.98 8.59
CA LEU A 151 -9.02 -3.72 7.85
C LEU A 151 -8.66 -3.90 6.37
N VAL A 152 -7.99 -4.99 5.98
CA VAL A 152 -7.71 -5.22 4.55
C VAL A 152 -8.96 -5.51 3.73
N HIS A 153 -10.03 -5.97 4.36
CA HIS A 153 -11.30 -6.24 3.70
C HIS A 153 -12.05 -4.98 3.26
N LEU A 154 -11.64 -3.78 3.71
CA LEU A 154 -12.21 -2.52 3.22
C LEU A 154 -12.07 -2.36 1.69
N VAL A 155 -11.12 -3.07 1.06
CA VAL A 155 -11.01 -3.12 -0.41
C VAL A 155 -12.29 -3.65 -1.06
N ASN A 156 -13.05 -4.51 -0.39
CA ASN A 156 -14.31 -5.08 -0.88
C ASN A 156 -15.45 -4.06 -0.92
N ALA A 157 -15.31 -2.91 -0.24
CA ALA A 157 -16.25 -1.80 -0.33
C ALA A 157 -15.96 -0.86 -1.51
N THR A 158 -14.88 -1.08 -2.26
CA THR A 158 -14.53 -0.23 -3.41
C THR A 158 -15.33 -0.61 -4.66
N GLY A 159 -15.48 0.32 -5.61
CA GLY A 159 -16.27 0.11 -6.82
C GLY A 159 -17.77 -0.04 -6.52
N ASN A 160 -18.35 -1.17 -6.94
CA ASN A 160 -19.78 -1.48 -6.74
C ASN A 160 -20.01 -2.37 -5.50
N GLY A 161 -19.02 -2.51 -4.62
CA GLY A 161 -19.12 -3.31 -3.40
C GLY A 161 -20.08 -2.73 -2.37
N SER A 162 -20.74 -3.59 -1.59
CA SER A 162 -21.62 -3.16 -0.49
C SER A 162 -20.80 -2.83 0.75
N VAL A 163 -20.82 -1.55 1.15
CA VAL A 163 -20.21 -1.10 2.41
C VAL A 163 -20.78 -1.88 3.60
N THR A 164 -22.10 -2.09 3.63
CA THR A 164 -22.76 -2.83 4.70
C THR A 164 -22.26 -4.27 4.79
N MET A 165 -22.19 -4.98 3.66
CA MET A 165 -21.69 -6.37 3.67
C MET A 165 -20.21 -6.44 3.99
N THR A 166 -19.43 -5.45 3.57
CA THR A 166 -18.01 -5.35 3.93
C THR A 166 -17.85 -5.17 5.44
N LEU A 167 -18.67 -4.32 6.08
CA LEU A 167 -18.63 -4.15 7.54
C LEU A 167 -19.05 -5.43 8.28
N VAL A 168 -20.02 -6.18 7.76
CA VAL A 168 -20.42 -7.49 8.30
C VAL A 168 -19.26 -8.50 8.20
N GLN A 169 -18.58 -8.57 7.06
CA GLN A 169 -17.39 -9.41 6.88
C GLN A 169 -16.25 -9.00 7.82
N MET A 170 -16.00 -7.69 7.94
CA MET A 170 -14.94 -7.17 8.82
C MET A 170 -15.17 -7.57 10.27
N LEU A 171 -16.42 -7.52 10.75
CA LEU A 171 -16.76 -7.85 12.12
C LEU A 171 -16.43 -9.31 12.45
N GLU A 172 -16.78 -10.24 11.57
CA GLU A 172 -16.42 -11.65 11.68
C GLU A 172 -14.90 -11.83 11.62
N ALA A 173 -14.26 -11.19 10.64
CA ALA A 173 -12.82 -11.27 10.42
C ALA A 173 -12.02 -10.82 11.66
N ILE A 174 -12.53 -9.90 12.47
CA ILE A 174 -11.89 -9.56 13.77
C ILE A 174 -11.83 -10.78 14.69
N GLY A 175 -12.91 -11.54 14.81
CA GLY A 175 -13.03 -12.70 15.69
C GLY A 175 -12.18 -13.88 15.26
N LEU A 176 -12.34 -14.32 14.01
CA LEU A 176 -11.50 -15.38 13.41
C LEU A 176 -10.04 -14.95 13.36
N GLY A 177 -9.81 -13.69 12.97
CA GLY A 177 -8.62 -12.87 13.16
C GLY A 177 -7.86 -13.19 14.44
N PHE A 178 -8.52 -12.84 15.54
CA PHE A 178 -8.05 -13.00 16.90
C PHE A 178 -7.80 -14.47 17.28
N PHE A 179 -8.73 -15.36 16.93
CA PHE A 179 -8.65 -16.78 17.26
C PHE A 179 -7.46 -17.48 16.60
N PHE A 180 -7.23 -17.29 15.30
CA PHE A 180 -6.07 -17.85 14.60
C PHE A 180 -4.75 -17.27 15.13
N ALA A 181 -4.73 -15.99 15.53
CA ALA A 181 -3.58 -15.42 16.23
C ALA A 181 -3.35 -16.09 17.59
N ALA A 182 -4.41 -16.40 18.34
CA ALA A 182 -4.32 -17.13 19.60
C ALA A 182 -3.74 -18.55 19.39
N ILE A 183 -4.24 -19.30 18.40
CA ILE A 183 -3.69 -20.62 18.02
C ILE A 183 -2.20 -20.50 17.72
N TYR A 184 -1.81 -19.57 16.85
CA TYR A 184 -0.41 -19.38 16.47
C TYR A 184 0.48 -19.03 17.67
N LEU A 185 0.00 -18.15 18.57
CA LEU A 185 0.71 -17.76 19.78
C LEU A 185 0.99 -18.94 20.73
N VAL A 186 0.02 -19.83 20.93
CA VAL A 186 0.14 -20.95 21.89
C VAL A 186 0.76 -22.21 21.30
N THR A 187 0.71 -22.38 19.98
CA THR A 187 1.27 -23.57 19.31
C THR A 187 2.63 -23.32 18.69
N GLY A 188 2.89 -22.10 18.22
CA GLY A 188 4.05 -21.80 17.38
C GLY A 188 4.01 -22.50 16.02
N SER A 189 2.85 -22.94 15.54
CA SER A 189 2.71 -23.54 14.22
C SER A 189 1.79 -22.69 13.35
N LEU A 190 2.35 -22.16 12.27
CA LEU A 190 1.61 -21.39 11.28
C LEU A 190 0.68 -22.28 10.43
N TRP A 191 0.99 -23.56 10.27
CA TRP A 191 0.17 -24.49 9.49
C TRP A 191 -1.25 -24.68 10.05
N LEU A 192 -1.45 -24.58 11.37
CA LEU A 192 -2.77 -24.71 11.98
C LEU A 192 -3.73 -23.62 11.51
N PRO A 193 -3.43 -22.31 11.65
CA PRO A 193 -4.29 -21.27 11.10
C PRO A 193 -4.37 -21.31 9.57
N ILE A 194 -3.29 -21.67 8.84
CA ILE A 194 -3.34 -21.80 7.37
C ILE A 194 -4.40 -22.82 6.94
N VAL A 195 -4.37 -24.01 7.54
CA VAL A 195 -5.33 -25.09 7.22
C VAL A 195 -6.74 -24.71 7.66
N ALA A 196 -6.88 -24.14 8.86
CA ALA A 196 -8.16 -23.69 9.38
C ALA A 196 -8.83 -22.66 8.47
N HIS A 197 -8.08 -21.64 8.05
CA HIS A 197 -8.53 -20.60 7.16
C HIS A 197 -8.83 -21.15 5.77
N GLY A 198 -7.90 -21.90 5.17
CA GLY A 198 -8.08 -22.43 3.83
C GLY A 198 -9.26 -23.40 3.71
N VAL A 199 -9.64 -24.09 4.79
CA VAL A 199 -10.86 -24.92 4.83
C VAL A 199 -12.14 -24.08 4.81
N ILE A 200 -12.17 -22.93 5.51
CA ILE A 200 -13.31 -22.00 5.47
C ILE A 200 -13.47 -21.47 4.04
N ASP A 201 -12.39 -20.97 3.44
CA ASP A 201 -12.43 -20.37 2.12
C ASP A 201 -12.75 -21.39 1.02
N ALA A 202 -12.24 -22.63 1.13
CA ALA A 202 -12.59 -23.70 0.22
C ALA A 202 -14.07 -24.09 0.35
N PHE A 203 -14.61 -24.08 1.57
CA PHE A 203 -16.04 -24.31 1.79
C PHE A 203 -16.87 -23.21 1.14
N ASP A 204 -16.51 -21.94 1.36
CA ASP A 204 -17.20 -20.79 0.78
C ASP A 204 -17.17 -20.81 -0.75
N ALA A 205 -16.01 -21.12 -1.33
CA ALA A 205 -15.86 -21.27 -2.77
C ALA A 205 -16.78 -22.36 -3.33
N LEU A 206 -16.96 -23.47 -2.60
CA LEU A 206 -17.87 -24.56 -2.99
C LEU A 206 -19.35 -24.23 -2.77
N ALA A 207 -19.67 -23.51 -1.70
CA ALA A 207 -21.02 -23.24 -1.22
C ALA A 207 -21.66 -22.01 -1.89
N PHE A 208 -20.86 -21.01 -2.23
CA PHE A 208 -21.31 -19.70 -2.72
C PHE A 208 -20.64 -19.28 -4.04
N GLY A 209 -19.66 -20.04 -4.54
CA GLY A 209 -18.93 -19.71 -5.76
C GLY A 209 -17.93 -18.55 -5.61
N THR A 210 -17.72 -18.05 -4.38
CA THR A 210 -16.80 -16.97 -4.05
C THR A 210 -16.11 -17.28 -2.72
N LEU A 211 -14.99 -16.62 -2.42
CA LEU A 211 -14.26 -16.76 -1.14
C LEU A 211 -14.92 -16.02 0.03
N SER A 212 -16.25 -15.86 -0.03
CA SER A 212 -16.99 -15.06 0.92
C SER A 212 -18.45 -15.47 0.97
N ASN A 213 -18.91 -15.85 2.15
CA ASN A 213 -20.30 -16.05 2.53
C ASN A 213 -21.17 -14.76 2.66
N THR A 214 -20.65 -13.57 2.33
CA THR A 214 -21.38 -12.28 2.48
C THR A 214 -22.72 -12.23 1.73
N ALA A 215 -22.93 -13.03 0.68
CA ALA A 215 -24.19 -13.06 -0.04
C ALA A 215 -25.40 -13.56 0.79
N GLY A 216 -25.18 -14.14 1.97
CA GLY A 216 -26.25 -14.60 2.87
C GLY A 216 -26.09 -14.19 4.33
N MET A 217 -24.95 -13.63 4.73
CA MET A 217 -24.63 -13.38 6.13
C MET A 217 -25.38 -12.19 6.73
N SER A 218 -25.96 -12.39 7.92
CA SER A 218 -26.53 -11.31 8.73
C SER A 218 -25.50 -10.74 9.72
N ILE A 219 -25.73 -9.50 10.17
CA ILE A 219 -24.92 -8.90 11.25
C ILE A 219 -24.92 -9.76 12.52
N TRP A 220 -26.01 -10.50 12.79
CA TRP A 220 -26.11 -11.39 13.95
C TRP A 220 -25.20 -12.59 13.84
N THR A 221 -25.13 -13.22 12.67
CA THR A 221 -24.22 -14.34 12.41
C THR A 221 -22.77 -13.90 12.60
N SER A 222 -22.41 -12.76 12.01
CA SER A 222 -21.08 -12.15 12.16
C SER A 222 -20.76 -11.85 13.62
N LEU A 223 -21.67 -11.22 14.37
CA LEU A 223 -21.52 -10.98 15.82
C LEU A 223 -21.29 -12.27 16.62
N VAL A 224 -22.04 -13.34 16.31
CA VAL A 224 -21.87 -14.64 16.96
C VAL A 224 -20.47 -15.18 16.71
N TYR A 225 -20.00 -15.18 15.46
CA TYR A 225 -18.64 -15.59 15.13
C TYR A 225 -17.60 -14.73 15.86
N THR A 226 -17.74 -13.39 15.85
CA THR A 226 -16.83 -12.49 16.55
C THR A 226 -16.72 -12.81 18.04
N VAL A 227 -17.86 -12.97 18.70
CA VAL A 227 -17.92 -13.22 20.15
C VAL A 227 -17.40 -14.61 20.49
N VAL A 228 -17.82 -15.64 19.77
CA VAL A 228 -17.43 -17.03 20.04
C VAL A 228 -15.92 -17.22 19.81
N PHE A 229 -15.40 -16.82 18.65
CA PHE A 229 -13.97 -16.95 18.35
C PHE A 229 -13.10 -16.02 19.21
N GLY A 230 -13.59 -14.82 19.53
CA GLY A 230 -12.94 -13.94 20.49
C GLY A 230 -12.84 -14.57 21.89
N ALA A 231 -13.93 -15.19 22.37
CA ALA A 231 -13.97 -15.86 23.67
C ALA A 231 -13.05 -17.09 23.72
N ILE A 232 -13.10 -17.96 22.69
CA ILE A 232 -12.23 -19.13 22.59
C ILE A 232 -10.75 -18.70 22.52
N GLY A 233 -10.42 -17.70 21.70
CA GLY A 233 -9.06 -17.18 21.63
C GLY A 233 -8.59 -16.60 22.98
N CYS A 234 -9.46 -15.91 23.71
CA CYS A 234 -9.14 -15.34 25.02
C CYS A 234 -8.88 -16.45 26.04
N TRP A 235 -9.71 -17.50 26.02
CA TRP A 235 -9.53 -18.69 26.83
C TRP A 235 -8.21 -19.40 26.50
N LEU A 236 -7.86 -19.61 25.22
CA LEU A 236 -6.60 -20.22 24.81
C LEU A 236 -5.38 -19.47 25.35
N ILE A 237 -5.39 -18.13 25.28
CA ILE A 237 -4.27 -17.30 25.73
C ILE A 237 -4.15 -17.26 27.27
N LYS A 238 -5.29 -17.32 27.99
CA LYS A 238 -5.31 -17.22 29.46
C LYS A 238 -5.25 -18.57 30.18
N SER A 239 -5.53 -19.66 29.48
CA SER A 239 -5.52 -21.01 30.05
C SER A 239 -4.11 -21.40 30.51
N GLN A 240 -4.00 -21.95 31.71
CA GLN A 240 -2.75 -22.50 32.24
C GLN A 240 -2.31 -23.77 31.49
N GLN A 241 -3.21 -24.39 30.73
CA GLN A 241 -2.91 -25.58 29.92
C GLN A 241 -2.02 -25.25 28.71
N PHE A 242 -2.04 -23.99 28.25
CA PHE A 242 -1.32 -23.56 27.06
C PHE A 242 -0.31 -22.49 27.40
N THR A 243 0.97 -22.74 27.11
CA THR A 243 2.00 -21.71 27.23
C THR A 243 2.18 -21.00 25.89
N VAL A 244 2.22 -19.67 25.91
CA VAL A 244 2.53 -18.88 24.71
C VAL A 244 3.95 -19.20 24.22
N LYS A 245 4.04 -19.91 23.09
CA LYS A 245 5.28 -20.37 22.45
C LYS A 245 6.00 -19.26 21.70
N ILE A 246 5.25 -18.35 21.07
CA ILE A 246 5.82 -17.13 20.47
C ILE A 246 6.06 -16.10 21.58
N SER A 247 7.11 -16.35 22.36
CA SER A 247 7.49 -15.56 23.53
C SER A 247 8.27 -14.30 23.15
N THR A 248 8.46 -13.42 24.12
CA THR A 248 9.25 -12.18 23.96
C THR A 248 10.77 -12.41 24.02
N GLY A 249 11.27 -13.66 24.06
CA GLY A 249 12.71 -13.93 24.03
C GLY A 249 13.17 -15.40 24.02
N ASN A 250 14.11 -15.71 23.12
CA ASN A 250 15.50 -16.03 23.45
C ASN A 250 16.39 -15.68 22.24
N THR A 251 16.76 -14.40 22.11
CA THR A 251 17.88 -13.96 21.25
C THR A 251 18.82 -13.16 22.12
N ALA A 252 19.61 -13.85 22.93
CA ALA A 252 21.00 -13.45 23.05
C ALA A 252 21.55 -13.36 21.62
N GLU A 253 22.22 -12.26 21.27
CA GLU A 253 22.81 -12.00 19.93
C GLU A 253 21.90 -11.55 18.77
N LEU A 254 20.74 -10.97 19.02
CA LEU A 254 20.34 -9.85 18.14
C LEU A 254 20.85 -8.58 18.80
N HIS A 255 22.14 -8.31 18.57
CA HIS A 255 22.67 -6.95 18.59
C HIS A 255 21.93 -6.14 17.52
N PHE A 256 20.66 -5.81 17.78
CA PHE A 256 20.19 -4.49 17.40
C PHE A 256 21.04 -3.56 18.25
N GLN A 257 22.22 -3.19 17.72
CA GLN A 257 22.87 -1.97 18.15
C GLN A 257 21.75 -0.97 18.22
N ARG A 258 21.41 -0.60 19.46
CA ARG A 258 20.60 0.56 19.74
C ARG A 258 21.52 1.66 19.26
N GLN A 259 21.50 1.94 17.95
CA GLN A 259 22.15 3.12 17.44
C GLN A 259 21.65 4.21 18.37
N PRO A 260 22.57 4.95 19.01
CA PRO A 260 22.19 6.10 19.79
C PRO A 260 21.12 6.82 18.98
N ARG A 261 20.06 7.30 19.64
CA ARG A 261 19.34 8.40 19.04
C ARG A 261 20.41 9.47 18.88
N GLU A 262 21.04 9.52 17.71
CA GLU A 262 21.34 10.80 17.10
C GLU A 262 19.96 11.46 17.13
N SER A 263 19.74 12.28 18.16
CA SER A 263 18.77 13.35 18.11
C SER A 263 18.95 13.91 16.73
N ARG A 264 17.99 13.65 15.81
CA ARG A 264 18.08 14.04 14.40
C ARG A 264 18.76 15.41 14.42
N PRO A 265 20.03 15.52 13.97
CA PRO A 265 20.79 16.74 14.21
C PRO A 265 19.90 17.87 13.75
N ALA A 266 19.85 18.96 14.52
CA ALA A 266 19.10 20.13 14.11
C ALA A 266 19.69 20.53 12.74
N ILE A 267 19.01 20.13 11.65
CA ILE A 267 19.35 20.63 10.34
C ILE A 267 18.83 22.06 10.38
N GLU A 268 19.74 22.93 10.81
CA GLU A 268 19.62 24.37 10.72
C GLU A 268 19.28 24.74 9.27
N ALA A 269 18.69 25.92 9.08
CA ALA A 269 18.35 26.39 7.74
C ALA A 269 19.58 26.31 6.83
N GLN A 270 19.55 25.41 5.85
CA GLN A 270 20.67 25.23 4.94
C GLN A 270 20.60 26.36 3.92
N ALA A 271 21.51 27.33 4.01
CA ALA A 271 21.60 28.40 3.03
C ALA A 271 21.99 27.79 1.68
N ILE A 272 21.09 27.89 0.70
CA ILE A 272 21.35 27.45 -0.67
C ILE A 272 21.97 28.64 -1.41
N PRO A 273 23.09 28.47 -2.13
CA PRO A 273 23.63 29.53 -2.98
C PRO A 273 22.56 30.07 -3.92
N VAL A 274 22.38 31.39 -3.96
CA VAL A 274 21.31 32.04 -4.75
C VAL A 274 21.34 31.59 -6.22
N GLY A 275 22.53 31.41 -6.80
CA GLY A 275 22.70 30.88 -8.15
C GLY A 275 22.09 29.49 -8.34
N LYS A 276 22.23 28.57 -7.37
CA LYS A 276 21.60 27.24 -7.44
C LYS A 276 20.07 27.34 -7.38
N THR A 277 19.53 28.23 -6.57
CA THR A 277 18.08 28.47 -6.50
C THR A 277 17.53 29.07 -7.79
N ILE A 278 18.25 30.02 -8.40
CA ILE A 278 17.87 30.62 -9.68
C ILE A 278 17.88 29.55 -10.78
N ILE A 279 18.96 28.79 -10.92
CA ILE A 279 19.06 27.74 -11.95
C ILE A 279 17.96 26.69 -11.73
N ALA A 280 17.73 26.27 -10.47
CA ALA A 280 16.65 25.34 -10.15
C ALA A 280 15.26 25.88 -10.55
N GLY A 281 14.99 27.16 -10.30
CA GLY A 281 13.74 27.81 -10.69
C GLY A 281 13.57 27.98 -12.21
N LEU A 282 14.66 28.02 -12.98
CA LEU A 282 14.62 28.10 -14.44
C LEU A 282 14.29 26.76 -15.11
N ILE A 283 14.63 25.63 -14.49
CA ILE A 283 14.34 24.29 -15.04
C ILE A 283 12.86 24.12 -15.40
N PRO A 284 11.89 24.29 -14.49
CA PRO A 284 10.50 24.02 -14.79
C PRO A 284 9.88 25.10 -15.70
N LEU A 285 10.42 26.32 -15.69
CA LEU A 285 10.03 27.36 -16.64
C LEU A 285 10.49 27.01 -18.07
N ALA A 286 11.69 26.46 -18.20
CA ALA A 286 12.21 25.97 -19.47
C ALA A 286 11.42 24.75 -19.94
N GLU A 287 11.12 23.78 -19.06
CA GLU A 287 10.29 22.61 -19.38
C GLU A 287 8.90 23.03 -19.87
N LEU A 288 8.24 23.96 -19.16
CA LEU A 288 6.93 24.47 -19.54
C LEU A 288 6.95 25.22 -20.88
N GLY A 289 7.92 26.12 -21.07
CA GLY A 289 8.05 26.93 -22.27
C GLY A 289 8.44 26.12 -23.51
N LEU A 290 9.44 25.25 -23.38
CA LEU A 290 9.86 24.37 -24.48
C LEU A 290 8.79 23.33 -24.80
N GLY A 291 8.09 22.79 -23.79
CA GLY A 291 6.97 21.87 -24.02
C GLY A 291 5.81 22.51 -24.78
N ALA A 292 5.48 23.77 -24.45
CA ALA A 292 4.49 24.54 -25.20
C ALA A 292 4.95 24.79 -26.65
N LEU A 293 6.23 25.14 -26.85
CA LEU A 293 6.82 25.32 -28.19
C LEU A 293 6.76 24.03 -29.02
N VAL A 294 7.14 22.88 -28.44
CA VAL A 294 7.07 21.57 -29.11
C VAL A 294 5.64 21.28 -29.58
N THR A 295 4.65 21.56 -28.72
CA THR A 295 3.24 21.34 -29.04
C THR A 295 2.74 22.27 -30.15
N ALA A 296 3.27 23.50 -30.23
CA ALA A 296 2.91 24.48 -31.25
C ALA A 296 3.57 24.20 -32.62
N VAL A 297 4.82 23.72 -32.62
CA VAL A 297 5.65 23.58 -33.83
C VAL A 297 5.45 22.24 -34.53
N PHE A 298 5.43 21.14 -33.77
CA PHE A 298 5.34 19.80 -34.34
C PHE A 298 3.89 19.34 -34.35
N THR A 299 3.43 18.60 -35.36
CA THR A 299 2.06 18.03 -35.42
C THR A 299 2.02 16.54 -35.11
N ASP A 300 3.13 15.84 -35.34
CA ASP A 300 3.25 14.41 -35.04
C ASP A 300 3.22 14.14 -33.53
N LYS A 301 2.32 13.24 -33.11
CA LYS A 301 2.07 12.97 -31.69
C LYS A 301 3.24 12.24 -31.02
N TRP A 302 3.88 11.30 -31.70
CA TRP A 302 5.01 10.54 -31.16
C TRP A 302 6.23 11.44 -30.97
N LEU A 303 6.53 12.26 -31.98
CA LEU A 303 7.62 13.23 -31.92
C LEU A 303 7.41 14.23 -30.77
N ARG A 304 6.18 14.74 -30.58
CA ARG A 304 5.87 15.62 -29.44
C ARG A 304 6.19 14.95 -28.10
N ILE A 305 5.72 13.73 -27.88
CA ILE A 305 5.93 13.00 -26.61
C ILE A 305 7.43 12.79 -26.37
N ILE A 306 8.15 12.27 -27.37
CA ILE A 306 9.59 12.01 -27.26
C ILE A 306 10.37 13.29 -26.96
N LEU A 307 10.07 14.39 -27.66
CA LEU A 307 10.76 15.66 -27.43
C LEU A 307 10.46 16.22 -26.02
N VAL A 308 9.22 16.10 -25.55
CA VAL A 308 8.85 16.49 -24.18
C VAL A 308 9.60 15.63 -23.15
N ASP A 309 9.64 14.30 -23.32
CA ASP A 309 10.38 13.41 -22.42
C ASP A 309 11.88 13.75 -22.40
N VAL A 310 12.49 14.09 -23.54
CA VAL A 310 13.89 14.52 -23.61
C VAL A 310 14.12 15.84 -22.86
N ILE A 311 13.20 16.80 -22.98
CA ILE A 311 13.27 18.07 -22.24
C ILE A 311 13.21 17.82 -20.73
N PHE A 312 12.25 17.02 -20.26
CA PHE A 312 12.13 16.65 -18.85
C PHE A 312 13.32 15.81 -18.36
N PHE A 313 13.87 14.93 -19.18
CA PHE A 313 15.07 14.15 -18.84
C PHE A 313 16.29 15.06 -18.66
N ALA A 314 16.45 16.08 -19.50
CA ALA A 314 17.52 17.06 -19.35
C ALA A 314 17.36 17.88 -18.07
N GLY A 315 16.14 18.33 -17.76
CA GLY A 315 15.81 19.02 -16.51
C GLY A 315 16.07 18.16 -15.26
N PHE A 316 15.66 16.89 -15.31
CA PHE A 316 15.96 15.88 -14.29
C PHE A 316 17.47 15.70 -14.07
N CYS A 317 18.25 15.48 -15.14
CA CYS A 317 19.70 15.33 -15.04
C CYS A 317 20.36 16.58 -14.43
N MET A 318 19.90 17.78 -14.83
CA MET A 318 20.39 19.04 -14.28
C MET A 318 20.05 19.19 -12.79
N ALA A 319 18.83 18.87 -12.38
CA ALA A 319 18.40 18.93 -10.98
C ALA A 319 19.21 17.95 -10.11
N LEU A 320 19.43 16.72 -10.58
CA LEU A 320 20.28 15.74 -9.91
C LEU A 320 21.72 16.22 -9.79
N TYR A 321 22.30 16.78 -10.86
CA TYR A 321 23.67 17.30 -10.84
C TYR A 321 23.85 18.44 -9.82
N LEU A 322 22.92 19.42 -9.82
CA LEU A 322 22.97 20.58 -8.94
C LEU A 322 22.89 20.23 -7.43
N TYR A 323 22.14 19.17 -7.11
CA TYR A 323 21.83 18.76 -5.73
C TYR A 323 22.31 17.34 -5.39
N HIS A 324 23.29 16.80 -6.11
CA HIS A 324 23.80 15.44 -5.89
C HIS A 324 24.31 15.22 -4.46
N ASP A 325 25.03 16.19 -3.89
CA ASP A 325 25.55 16.15 -2.51
C ASP A 325 24.43 15.98 -1.48
N LEU A 326 23.36 16.77 -1.65
CA LEU A 326 22.16 16.72 -0.81
C LEU A 326 21.49 15.36 -0.91
N LEU A 327 21.28 14.88 -2.13
CA LEU A 327 20.65 13.59 -2.39
C LEU A 327 21.48 12.45 -1.78
N ALA A 328 22.80 12.46 -1.96
CA ALA A 328 23.69 11.45 -1.40
C ALA A 328 23.71 11.45 0.14
N ASP A 329 23.77 12.62 0.78
CA ASP A 329 23.69 12.72 2.24
C ASP A 329 22.32 12.27 2.78
N HIS A 330 21.24 12.79 2.22
CA HIS A 330 19.89 12.44 2.68
C HIS A 330 19.57 10.96 2.40
N TRP A 331 20.08 10.36 1.32
CA TRP A 331 19.89 8.94 1.02
C TRP A 331 20.53 8.04 2.06
N ARG A 332 21.79 8.34 2.45
CA ARG A 332 22.52 7.60 3.48
C ARG A 332 21.76 7.57 4.81
N ARG A 333 21.05 8.65 5.15
CA ARG A 333 20.20 8.76 6.35
C ARG A 333 18.83 8.10 6.19
N PHE A 334 18.29 8.05 4.97
CA PHE A 334 16.97 7.49 4.69
C PHE A 334 17.00 5.96 4.59
N LYS A 335 18.02 5.39 3.91
CA LYS A 335 18.15 3.95 3.64
C LYS A 335 17.98 3.05 4.87
N PRO A 336 18.57 3.33 6.05
CA PRO A 336 18.38 2.50 7.25
C PRO A 336 16.95 2.50 7.80
N HIS A 337 16.15 3.50 7.41
CA HIS A 337 14.79 3.72 7.86
C HIS A 337 13.75 3.46 6.76
N LEU A 338 14.14 2.87 5.62
CA LEU A 338 13.28 2.65 4.47
C LEU A 338 11.94 2.02 4.84
N GLY A 339 11.92 1.02 5.72
CA GLY A 339 10.67 0.39 6.18
C GLY A 339 9.71 1.40 6.83
N ALA A 340 10.15 2.12 7.87
CA ALA A 340 9.32 3.14 8.50
C ALA A 340 9.00 4.32 7.57
N GLY A 341 9.95 4.68 6.70
CA GLY A 341 9.78 5.71 5.68
C GLY A 341 8.74 5.35 4.63
N THR A 342 8.64 4.08 4.27
CA THR A 342 7.60 3.55 3.36
C THR A 342 6.22 3.72 3.96
N LEU A 343 6.07 3.52 5.27
CA LEU A 343 4.77 3.69 5.94
C LEU A 343 4.34 5.15 5.98
N VAL A 344 5.28 6.06 6.24
CA VAL A 344 5.03 7.50 6.12
C VAL A 344 4.71 7.87 4.67
N ALA A 345 5.41 7.28 3.70
CA ALA A 345 5.21 7.57 2.29
C ALA A 345 3.81 7.14 1.83
N VAL A 346 3.39 5.92 2.13
CA VAL A 346 2.03 5.50 1.76
C VAL A 346 0.96 6.27 2.53
N GLY A 347 1.17 6.57 3.81
CA GLY A 347 0.27 7.47 4.54
C GLY A 347 0.15 8.84 3.86
N GLY A 348 1.27 9.36 3.32
CA GLY A 348 1.31 10.58 2.51
C GLY A 348 0.57 10.45 1.17
N VAL A 349 0.70 9.32 0.47
CA VAL A 349 -0.04 9.03 -0.76
C VAL A 349 -1.55 9.01 -0.49
N LEU A 350 -2.00 8.30 0.54
CA LEU A 350 -3.41 8.25 0.94
C LEU A 350 -3.94 9.65 1.28
N ALA A 351 -3.16 10.42 2.05
CA ALA A 351 -3.51 11.81 2.35
C ALA A 351 -3.59 12.68 1.08
N ALA A 352 -2.70 12.49 0.11
CA ALA A 352 -2.73 13.22 -1.16
C ALA A 352 -4.01 12.92 -1.95
N TYR A 353 -4.42 11.65 -2.05
CA TYR A 353 -5.69 11.29 -2.70
C TYR A 353 -6.90 11.86 -1.97
N VAL A 354 -6.92 11.82 -0.62
CA VAL A 354 -8.00 12.43 0.17
C VAL A 354 -8.09 13.93 -0.11
N VAL A 355 -6.96 14.63 -0.11
CA VAL A 355 -6.90 16.07 -0.45
C VAL A 355 -7.41 16.31 -1.87
N LEU A 356 -6.97 15.53 -2.86
CA LEU A 356 -7.41 15.67 -4.24
C LEU A 356 -8.92 15.48 -4.39
N ILE A 357 -9.48 14.42 -3.79
CA ILE A 357 -10.92 14.12 -3.85
C ILE A 357 -11.70 15.25 -3.18
N ALA A 358 -11.32 15.66 -1.97
CA ALA A 358 -12.00 16.70 -1.22
C ALA A 358 -11.99 18.04 -1.98
N VAL A 359 -10.83 18.48 -2.49
CA VAL A 359 -10.71 19.74 -3.22
C VAL A 359 -11.47 19.69 -4.54
N ARG A 360 -11.39 18.58 -5.28
CA ARG A 360 -12.15 18.40 -6.53
C ARG A 360 -13.65 18.43 -6.29
N GLN A 361 -14.13 17.81 -5.22
CA GLN A 361 -15.55 17.84 -4.85
C GLN A 361 -16.03 19.27 -4.56
N VAL A 362 -15.24 20.05 -3.80
CA VAL A 362 -15.55 21.48 -3.57
C VAL A 362 -15.59 22.26 -4.88
N LEU A 363 -14.60 22.07 -5.76
CA LEU A 363 -14.54 22.73 -7.06
C LEU A 363 -15.74 22.38 -7.96
N GLN A 364 -16.22 21.14 -7.91
CA GLN A 364 -17.43 20.72 -8.63
C GLN A 364 -18.69 21.45 -8.15
N THR A 365 -18.81 21.73 -6.84
CA THR A 365 -19.96 22.50 -6.31
C THR A 365 -20.02 23.93 -6.83
N VAL A 366 -18.87 24.50 -7.23
CA VAL A 366 -18.77 25.84 -7.82
C VAL A 366 -18.67 25.82 -9.35
N GLY A 367 -19.01 24.68 -9.98
CA GLY A 367 -19.14 24.55 -11.43
C GLY A 367 -17.84 24.24 -12.19
N VAL A 368 -16.76 23.89 -11.50
CA VAL A 368 -15.50 23.48 -12.15
C VAL A 368 -15.57 22.00 -12.48
N ALA A 369 -15.63 21.68 -13.78
CA ALA A 369 -15.59 20.29 -14.24
C ALA A 369 -14.25 19.63 -13.88
N SER A 370 -14.29 18.35 -13.51
CA SER A 370 -13.08 17.56 -13.36
C SER A 370 -12.41 17.37 -14.72
N ALA A 371 -11.09 17.53 -14.78
CA ALA A 371 -10.31 17.13 -15.95
C ALA A 371 -10.66 15.68 -16.31
N GLY A 372 -11.16 15.46 -17.54
CA GLY A 372 -11.48 14.12 -18.02
C GLY A 372 -10.21 13.28 -18.12
N GLY A 373 -10.27 12.02 -17.68
CA GLY A 373 -9.22 11.05 -18.02
C GLY A 373 -9.25 10.79 -19.53
N PHE A 374 -8.09 10.64 -20.15
CA PHE A 374 -8.04 10.22 -21.55
C PHE A 374 -8.39 8.73 -21.63
N PRO A 375 -9.47 8.34 -22.34
CA PRO A 375 -9.78 6.94 -22.53
C PRO A 375 -8.73 6.34 -23.47
N VAL A 376 -7.95 5.40 -22.95
CA VAL A 376 -6.98 4.63 -23.71
C VAL A 376 -7.74 3.49 -24.40
N MET A 377 -8.26 3.77 -25.60
CA MET A 377 -9.13 2.83 -26.34
C MET A 377 -8.42 2.10 -27.49
N SER A 378 -7.11 2.30 -27.67
CA SER A 378 -6.33 1.67 -28.74
C SER A 378 -4.89 1.39 -28.33
N ILE A 379 -4.26 0.36 -28.93
CA ILE A 379 -2.84 0.04 -28.75
C ILE A 379 -1.95 1.26 -28.96
N GLN A 380 -2.23 2.05 -30.00
CA GLN A 380 -1.45 3.25 -30.30
C GLN A 380 -1.59 4.31 -29.21
N SER A 381 -2.80 4.57 -28.70
CA SER A 381 -3.01 5.52 -27.60
C SER A 381 -2.38 5.03 -26.29
N ALA A 382 -2.41 3.72 -26.06
CA ALA A 382 -1.83 3.10 -24.89
C ALA A 382 -0.29 3.12 -24.95
N GLY A 383 0.30 2.86 -26.11
CA GLY A 383 1.74 2.94 -26.32
C GLY A 383 2.26 4.37 -26.16
N MET A 384 1.52 5.37 -26.68
CA MET A 384 1.85 6.78 -26.47
C MET A 384 1.77 7.17 -24.99
N ALA A 385 0.74 6.73 -24.27
CA ALA A 385 0.62 6.97 -22.83
C ALA A 385 1.76 6.31 -22.05
N LEU A 386 2.19 5.10 -22.45
CA LEU A 386 3.32 4.40 -21.83
C LEU A 386 4.62 5.18 -22.00
N VAL A 387 4.91 5.70 -23.20
CA VAL A 387 6.11 6.53 -23.42
C VAL A 387 6.00 7.83 -22.62
N ALA A 388 4.86 8.52 -22.67
CA ALA A 388 4.63 9.76 -21.91
C ALA A 388 4.75 9.57 -20.37
N SER A 389 4.56 8.35 -19.87
CA SER A 389 4.72 8.03 -18.45
C SER A 389 6.17 8.12 -17.96
N LEU A 390 7.16 8.19 -18.85
CA LEU A 390 8.56 8.43 -18.50
C LEU A 390 8.72 9.78 -17.79
N THR A 391 8.07 10.83 -18.28
CA THR A 391 8.02 12.13 -17.60
C THR A 391 7.47 12.00 -16.18
N THR A 392 6.40 11.22 -15.97
CA THR A 392 5.81 10.95 -14.65
C THR A 392 6.76 10.23 -13.70
N LEU A 393 7.67 9.38 -14.20
CA LEU A 393 8.68 8.72 -13.35
C LEU A 393 9.80 9.67 -12.88
N MET A 394 10.11 10.70 -13.68
CA MET A 394 11.19 11.65 -13.42
C MET A 394 10.73 12.86 -12.60
N ALA A 395 9.51 13.34 -12.83
CA ALA A 395 8.95 14.54 -12.21
C ALA A 395 9.08 14.58 -10.68
N PRO A 396 8.80 13.50 -9.92
CA PRO A 396 8.92 13.52 -8.45
C PRO A 396 10.30 13.93 -7.93
N PHE A 397 11.36 13.66 -8.67
CA PHE A 397 12.71 14.04 -8.27
C PHE A 397 12.95 15.52 -8.53
N THR A 398 12.70 15.96 -9.76
CA THR A 398 12.91 17.34 -10.21
C THR A 398 12.07 18.30 -9.40
N GLU A 399 10.77 18.04 -9.30
CA GLU A 399 9.81 18.91 -8.62
C GLU A 399 10.09 19.04 -7.13
N GLU A 400 10.47 17.95 -6.45
CA GLU A 400 10.74 18.02 -5.02
C GLU A 400 12.07 18.71 -4.70
N ILE A 401 13.08 18.57 -5.57
CA ILE A 401 14.34 19.34 -5.48
C ILE A 401 14.06 20.83 -5.66
N ILE A 402 13.27 21.21 -6.66
CA ILE A 402 13.04 22.62 -6.98
C ILE A 402 12.07 23.24 -5.98
N PHE A 403 10.84 22.74 -5.90
CA PHE A 403 9.80 23.39 -5.12
C PHE A 403 10.01 23.19 -3.63
N ARG A 404 10.37 21.98 -3.17
CA ARG A 404 10.45 21.73 -1.73
C ARG A 404 11.79 22.10 -1.18
N HIS A 405 12.89 21.73 -1.82
CA HIS A 405 14.22 22.07 -1.32
C HIS A 405 14.63 23.50 -1.69
N ALA A 406 14.73 23.82 -2.98
CA ALA A 406 15.24 25.10 -3.44
C ALA A 406 14.31 26.28 -3.09
N LEU A 407 13.01 26.22 -3.39
CA LEU A 407 12.11 27.35 -3.12
C LEU A 407 11.66 27.44 -1.65
N PHE A 408 11.36 26.32 -0.99
CA PHE A 408 10.73 26.33 0.34
C PHE A 408 11.71 26.10 1.50
N TYR A 409 12.44 24.99 1.52
CA TYR A 409 13.08 24.48 2.74
C TYR A 409 14.24 25.34 3.24
N GLN A 410 14.91 26.11 2.37
CA GLN A 410 15.92 27.10 2.80
C GLN A 410 15.36 28.17 3.75
N TRP A 411 14.04 28.40 3.76
CA TRP A 411 13.35 29.36 4.63
C TRP A 411 12.78 28.74 5.91
N ARG A 412 13.03 27.45 6.13
CA ARG A 412 12.54 26.71 7.30
C ARG A 412 13.05 27.33 8.61
N GLY A 413 12.14 27.55 9.56
CA GLY A 413 12.48 28.06 10.89
C GLY A 413 12.56 29.58 11.01
N ARG A 414 12.16 30.32 9.97
CA ARG A 414 12.15 31.80 9.94
C ARG A 414 10.76 32.39 10.29
N GLY A 415 10.05 31.76 11.22
CA GLY A 415 8.71 32.20 11.65
C GLY A 415 7.69 32.23 10.50
N THR A 416 7.00 33.36 10.34
CA THR A 416 5.96 33.58 9.32
C THR A 416 6.47 33.35 7.90
N LEU A 417 7.73 33.70 7.62
CA LEU A 417 8.32 33.57 6.28
C LEU A 417 8.37 32.11 5.82
N THR A 418 8.54 31.15 6.73
CA THR A 418 8.48 29.71 6.39
C THR A 418 7.14 29.35 5.76
N TRP A 419 6.03 29.82 6.34
CA TRP A 419 4.68 29.48 5.89
C TRP A 419 4.31 30.22 4.61
N ILE A 420 4.76 31.46 4.46
CA ILE A 420 4.63 32.21 3.20
C ILE A 420 5.35 31.45 2.07
N MET A 421 6.59 31.01 2.29
CA MET A 421 7.36 30.29 1.28
C MET A 421 6.81 28.89 1.00
N LEU A 422 6.16 28.24 1.98
CA LEU A 422 5.40 27.01 1.74
C LEU A 422 4.26 27.27 0.74
N MET A 423 3.49 28.34 0.93
CA MET A 423 2.39 28.69 0.03
C MET A 423 2.91 29.06 -1.36
N ILE A 424 3.95 29.89 -1.46
CA ILE A 424 4.57 30.29 -2.74
C ILE A 424 5.06 29.05 -3.50
N SER A 425 5.80 28.16 -2.83
CA SER A 425 6.28 26.90 -3.42
C SER A 425 5.13 26.01 -3.90
N SER A 426 4.06 25.93 -3.13
CA SER A 426 2.90 25.07 -3.45
C SER A 426 2.07 25.63 -4.61
N VAL A 427 1.90 26.95 -4.68
CA VAL A 427 1.27 27.63 -5.82
C VAL A 427 2.11 27.45 -7.08
N ALA A 428 3.42 27.70 -7.00
CA ALA A 428 4.33 27.51 -8.14
C ALA A 428 4.30 26.06 -8.66
N PHE A 429 4.27 25.08 -7.75
CA PHE A 429 4.12 23.66 -8.09
C PHE A 429 2.80 23.34 -8.82
N GLY A 430 1.68 23.93 -8.41
CA GLY A 430 0.42 23.77 -9.16
C GLY A 430 0.46 24.45 -10.53
N LEU A 431 1.06 25.64 -10.62
CA LEU A 431 1.13 26.42 -11.86
C LEU A 431 1.97 25.77 -12.94
N VAL A 432 2.98 24.96 -12.62
CA VAL A 432 3.77 24.26 -13.66
C VAL A 432 2.99 23.16 -14.38
N HIS A 433 1.80 22.82 -13.91
CA HIS A 433 0.86 21.95 -14.61
C HIS A 433 0.02 22.71 -15.66
N TRP A 434 0.41 23.94 -16.01
CA TRP A 434 -0.32 24.82 -16.93
C TRP A 434 -0.71 24.15 -18.26
N ASN A 435 0.25 23.49 -18.90
CA ASN A 435 0.05 22.83 -20.18
C ASN A 435 -0.89 21.62 -20.07
N ASN A 436 -0.90 20.93 -18.91
CA ASN A 436 -1.73 19.75 -18.67
C ASN A 436 -3.23 20.10 -18.58
N PHE A 437 -3.54 21.34 -18.19
CA PHE A 437 -4.92 21.82 -18.02
C PHE A 437 -5.31 22.89 -19.05
N HIS A 438 -4.56 23.03 -20.15
CA HIS A 438 -4.81 24.02 -21.19
C HIS A 438 -4.95 25.46 -20.63
N GLY A 439 -4.19 25.79 -19.59
CA GLY A 439 -4.22 27.08 -18.91
C GLY A 439 -5.38 27.33 -17.95
N GLN A 440 -6.18 26.32 -17.62
CA GLN A 440 -7.30 26.48 -16.69
C GLN A 440 -6.84 26.47 -15.23
N LEU A 441 -6.63 27.66 -14.67
CA LEU A 441 -6.12 27.85 -13.30
C LEU A 441 -6.91 27.07 -12.23
N ALA A 442 -8.23 27.02 -12.34
CA ALA A 442 -9.09 26.31 -11.38
C ALA A 442 -8.75 24.81 -11.27
N GLN A 443 -8.32 24.18 -12.37
CA GLN A 443 -7.95 22.77 -12.39
C GLN A 443 -6.58 22.49 -11.74
N MET A 444 -5.76 23.52 -11.55
CA MET A 444 -4.43 23.42 -10.90
C MET A 444 -4.53 23.52 -9.38
N VAL A 445 -5.63 24.05 -8.83
CA VAL A 445 -5.83 24.22 -7.37
C VAL A 445 -5.65 22.91 -6.58
N PRO A 446 -6.17 21.75 -7.02
CA PRO A 446 -5.91 20.48 -6.33
C PRO A 446 -4.41 20.16 -6.18
N TYR A 447 -3.62 20.47 -7.20
CA TYR A 447 -2.17 20.26 -7.22
C TYR A 447 -1.46 21.23 -6.27
N MET A 448 -1.92 22.47 -6.16
CA MET A 448 -1.43 23.42 -5.16
C MET A 448 -1.65 22.89 -3.74
N CYS A 449 -2.82 22.31 -3.45
CA CYS A 449 -3.11 21.72 -2.14
C CYS A 449 -2.25 20.47 -1.84
N VAL A 450 -2.03 19.61 -2.83
CA VAL A 450 -1.09 18.47 -2.69
C VAL A 450 0.35 18.98 -2.49
N GLY A 451 0.73 20.07 -3.15
CA GLY A 451 2.03 20.71 -2.95
C GLY A 451 2.28 21.15 -1.50
N VAL A 452 1.24 21.65 -0.82
CA VAL A 452 1.31 21.96 0.63
C VAL A 452 1.58 20.68 1.43
N LEU A 453 0.89 19.59 1.13
CA LEU A 453 1.07 18.30 1.82
C LEU A 453 2.51 17.77 1.66
N PHE A 454 3.06 17.74 0.45
CA PHE A 454 4.45 17.31 0.21
C PHE A 454 5.45 18.25 0.91
N GLY A 455 5.20 19.56 0.89
CA GLY A 455 5.99 20.53 1.66
C GLY A 455 5.98 20.24 3.17
N LEU A 456 4.82 19.89 3.76
CA LEU A 456 4.71 19.50 5.16
C LEU A 456 5.43 18.18 5.46
N ILE A 457 5.30 17.18 4.59
CA ILE A 457 6.03 15.91 4.72
C ILE A 457 7.53 16.19 4.76
N TYR A 458 8.05 17.05 3.88
CA TYR A 458 9.46 17.41 3.90
C TYR A 458 9.84 18.22 5.15
N TYR A 459 9.01 19.18 5.57
CA TYR A 459 9.23 19.99 6.77
C TYR A 459 9.41 19.14 8.04
N PHE A 460 8.59 18.10 8.21
CA PHE A 460 8.63 17.22 9.40
C PHE A 460 9.64 16.07 9.27
N SER A 461 9.77 15.48 8.07
CA SER A 461 10.73 14.39 7.84
C SER A 461 12.17 14.88 7.86
N ARG A 462 12.41 16.13 7.46
CA ARG A 462 13.74 16.74 7.27
C ARG A 462 14.64 15.93 6.35
N ASN A 463 14.04 15.20 5.41
CA ASN A 463 14.76 14.35 4.47
C ASN A 463 14.05 14.39 3.11
N ILE A 464 14.78 14.79 2.08
CA ILE A 464 14.21 14.98 0.75
C ILE A 464 13.75 13.66 0.13
N TRP A 465 14.40 12.54 0.46
CA TRP A 465 13.99 11.23 -0.03
C TRP A 465 12.66 10.78 0.54
N GLN A 466 12.26 11.24 1.73
CA GLN A 466 10.94 10.92 2.24
C GLN A 466 9.85 11.54 1.34
N THR A 467 10.04 12.78 0.90
CA THR A 467 9.06 13.47 0.05
C THR A 467 9.14 12.99 -1.41
N ILE A 468 10.35 12.83 -1.97
CA ILE A 468 10.57 12.23 -3.30
C ILE A 468 9.93 10.85 -3.36
N TYR A 469 10.17 9.99 -2.37
CA TYR A 469 9.60 8.64 -2.36
C TYR A 469 8.08 8.65 -2.22
N THR A 470 7.51 9.56 -1.43
CA THR A 470 6.05 9.72 -1.32
C THR A 470 5.43 10.14 -2.64
N HIS A 471 6.01 11.16 -3.27
CA HIS A 471 5.55 11.68 -4.55
C HIS A 471 5.71 10.63 -5.66
N PHE A 472 6.85 9.94 -5.70
CA PHE A 472 7.07 8.84 -6.64
C PHE A 472 6.06 7.70 -6.47
N LEU A 473 5.72 7.32 -5.23
CA LEU A 473 4.68 6.32 -4.97
C LEU A 473 3.28 6.81 -5.35
N PHE A 474 3.01 8.12 -5.27
CA PHE A 474 1.77 8.72 -5.73
C PHE A 474 1.65 8.62 -7.26
N ASP A 475 2.72 8.98 -7.97
CA ASP A 475 2.76 9.03 -9.44
C ASP A 475 2.85 7.64 -10.09
N ILE A 476 3.57 6.69 -9.49
CA ILE A 476 3.74 5.35 -10.06
C ILE A 476 2.41 4.60 -10.18
N ILE A 477 1.40 4.92 -9.37
CA ILE A 477 0.05 4.34 -9.48
C ILE A 477 -0.53 4.62 -10.86
N GLN A 478 -0.35 5.83 -11.39
CA GLN A 478 -0.79 6.18 -12.74
C GLN A 478 0.01 5.43 -13.80
N VAL A 479 1.34 5.28 -13.61
CA VAL A 479 2.20 4.53 -14.53
C VAL A 479 1.79 3.06 -14.60
N ILE A 480 1.51 2.43 -13.45
CA ILE A 480 1.02 1.05 -13.37
C ILE A 480 -0.34 0.92 -14.09
N ALA A 481 -1.24 1.89 -13.90
CA ALA A 481 -2.52 1.89 -14.61
C ALA A 481 -2.33 2.00 -16.13
N VAL A 482 -1.41 2.84 -16.61
CA VAL A 482 -1.08 2.96 -18.03
C VAL A 482 -0.47 1.67 -18.59
N ILE A 483 0.43 1.02 -17.86
CA ILE A 483 0.99 -0.29 -18.24
C ILE A 483 -0.11 -1.33 -18.36
N ALA A 484 -1.03 -1.39 -17.38
CA ALA A 484 -2.16 -2.30 -17.41
C ALA A 484 -3.08 -2.05 -18.62
N MET A 485 -3.36 -0.78 -18.93
CA MET A 485 -4.14 -0.40 -20.12
C MET A 485 -3.43 -0.73 -21.43
N PHE A 486 -2.10 -0.59 -21.50
CA PHE A 486 -1.32 -0.97 -22.68
C PHE A 486 -1.35 -2.47 -22.95
N ILE A 487 -1.18 -3.28 -21.91
CA ILE A 487 -1.29 -4.73 -22.04
C ILE A 487 -2.71 -5.13 -22.42
N LEU A 488 -3.74 -4.53 -21.79
CA LEU A 488 -5.13 -4.78 -22.17
C LEU A 488 -5.38 -4.46 -23.65
N ALA A 489 -4.84 -3.34 -24.14
CA ALA A 489 -4.98 -2.95 -25.53
C ALA A 489 -4.30 -3.93 -26.50
N ILE A 490 -3.19 -4.57 -26.11
CA ILE A 490 -2.50 -5.57 -26.94
C ILE A 490 -3.29 -6.87 -27.06
N VAL A 491 -4.01 -7.25 -26.00
CA VAL A 491 -4.68 -8.56 -25.92
C VAL A 491 -6.13 -8.52 -26.45
N GLN A 492 -6.73 -7.34 -26.53
CA GLN A 492 -7.98 -7.09 -27.26
C GLN A 492 -7.74 -7.00 -28.76
#